data_AF-A0A819TL93-F1
#
_entry.id   AF-A0A819TL93-F1
#
_cell.length_a   1.000
_cell.length_b   1.000
_cell.length_c   1.000
_cell.angle_alpha   90.00
_cell.angle_beta   90.00
_cell.angle_gamma   90.00
#
_symmetry.space_group_name_H-M   'P 1'
#
loop_
_entity.id
_entity.type
_entity.pdbx_description
1 polymer ?
#
loop_
_entity_poly.entity_id
_entity_poly.type
_entity_poly.pdbx_seq_one_letter_code
_entity_poly.pdbx_strand_id
1 'polypeptide(L)'
;MFILDQSHMMYSEQIPTSSFNTATVYLQDFHSEPCQVCGENASGWHCGSITCEACKKFFLRSVNGEYLKYKCIRDKKCIIARTTRTQCQYCRYSKCIAIGMKIIVRAKFKWFGIQTRVENIIMTQEERLFRNFHRQLFCWMDKWYGLTMQDIRVIEAATIEELDKERKEGQKRGFVGEE
;
A
#
# COMPACT_ATOMS: atom_id res chain seq x y z
N MET A 1 -17.50 14.63 15.63
CA MET A 1 -16.28 15.48 15.68
C MET A 1 -15.18 14.73 16.42
N PHE A 2 -14.48 13.84 15.72
CA PHE A 2 -13.17 13.32 16.09
C PHE A 2 -12.39 13.24 14.77
N ILE A 3 -11.70 14.35 14.50
CA ILE A 3 -10.76 14.48 13.40
C ILE A 3 -9.52 13.68 13.82
N LEU A 4 -9.36 12.47 13.30
CA LEU A 4 -8.06 11.80 13.28
C LEU A 4 -7.46 11.96 11.89
N ASP A 5 -6.86 13.14 11.75
CA ASP A 5 -5.56 13.36 11.12
C ASP A 5 -5.33 12.75 9.72
N GLN A 6 -5.76 13.48 8.70
CA GLN A 6 -5.41 13.28 7.29
C GLN A 6 -3.99 13.79 6.94
N SER A 7 -3.07 13.95 7.89
CA SER A 7 -1.72 14.44 7.61
C SER A 7 -0.79 13.44 6.89
N HIS A 8 -1.18 12.18 6.71
CA HIS A 8 -0.28 11.16 6.14
C HIS A 8 -0.41 10.94 4.61
N MET A 9 -0.83 11.96 3.84
CA MET A 9 -0.93 11.89 2.37
C MET A 9 -0.19 12.99 1.59
N MET A 10 0.52 13.90 2.24
CA MET A 10 1.29 14.93 1.55
C MET A 10 2.59 15.20 2.30
N TYR A 11 3.63 14.42 2.02
CA TYR A 11 4.98 14.96 2.11
C TYR A 11 5.85 14.36 1.00
N SER A 12 6.01 15.16 -0.06
CA SER A 12 7.12 15.05 -0.99
C SER A 12 8.38 15.53 -0.28
N GLU A 13 9.21 14.62 0.24
CA GLU A 13 10.59 14.95 0.60
C GLU A 13 11.52 13.90 -0.01
N GLN A 14 12.15 14.33 -1.10
CA GLN A 14 13.55 14.10 -1.46
C GLN A 14 14.14 12.74 -1.06
N ILE A 15 14.15 11.83 -2.04
CA ILE A 15 15.11 10.72 -2.08
C ILE A 15 16.51 11.36 -2.00
N PRO A 16 17.38 11.01 -1.03
CA PRO A 16 18.73 11.53 -0.99
C PRO A 16 19.48 11.09 -2.25
N THR A 17 19.77 12.06 -3.10
CA THR A 17 20.64 11.92 -4.28
C THR A 17 22.09 11.85 -3.82
N SER A 18 22.49 10.74 -3.24
CA SER A 18 23.91 10.39 -3.14
C SER A 18 24.12 9.05 -3.84
N SER A 19 24.45 9.13 -5.13
CA SER A 19 25.17 8.09 -5.87
C SER A 19 24.72 6.63 -5.62
N PHE A 20 23.52 6.27 -6.06
CA PHE A 20 23.13 4.86 -6.16
C PHE A 20 22.81 4.50 -7.62
N ASN A 21 23.76 3.82 -8.26
CA ASN A 21 23.56 3.23 -9.58
C ASN A 21 22.46 2.16 -9.51
N THR A 22 21.36 2.39 -10.24
CA THR A 22 20.17 1.54 -10.35
C THR A 22 20.44 0.11 -10.81
N ALA A 23 21.62 -0.19 -11.37
CA ALA A 23 22.03 -1.54 -11.76
C ALA A 23 22.46 -2.44 -10.58
N THR A 24 22.75 -1.89 -9.40
CA THR A 24 23.30 -2.66 -8.26
C THR A 24 22.25 -3.21 -7.28
N VAL A 25 20.98 -2.80 -7.40
CA VAL A 25 19.91 -3.17 -6.46
C VAL A 25 19.50 -4.65 -6.55
N TYR A 26 19.92 -5.38 -7.59
CA TYR A 26 19.52 -6.77 -7.78
C TYR A 26 20.50 -7.83 -7.25
N LEU A 27 21.70 -7.46 -6.79
CA LEU A 27 22.74 -8.43 -6.36
C LEU A 27 23.62 -7.90 -5.21
N GLN A 28 23.02 -7.46 -4.11
CA GLN A 28 23.75 -7.41 -2.83
C GLN A 28 23.13 -8.42 -1.88
N ASP A 29 23.96 -9.31 -1.35
CA ASP A 29 23.59 -10.31 -0.36
C ASP A 29 23.07 -9.62 0.91
N PHE A 30 21.74 -9.42 0.98
CA PHE A 30 21.01 -8.89 2.14
C PHE A 30 21.04 -9.81 3.38
N HIS A 31 21.85 -10.88 3.34
CA HIS A 31 21.81 -11.96 4.33
C HIS A 31 22.37 -11.59 5.71
N SER A 32 22.93 -10.38 5.89
CA SER A 32 23.58 -9.94 7.13
C SER A 32 22.85 -8.84 7.90
N GLU A 33 21.80 -8.22 7.37
CA GLU A 33 21.12 -7.14 8.09
C GLU A 33 19.96 -7.65 8.98
N PRO A 34 19.82 -7.17 10.22
CA PRO A 34 18.73 -7.55 11.10
C PRO A 34 17.42 -6.85 10.70
N CYS A 35 16.30 -7.56 10.84
CA CYS A 35 14.97 -7.03 10.63
C CYS A 35 14.72 -5.82 11.53
N GLN A 36 14.42 -4.67 10.93
CA GLN A 36 14.21 -3.41 11.66
C GLN A 36 12.97 -3.44 12.60
N VAL A 37 12.07 -4.42 12.44
CA VAL A 37 10.92 -4.63 13.34
C VAL A 37 11.30 -5.48 14.56
N CYS A 38 11.90 -6.65 14.36
CA CYS A 38 12.03 -7.67 15.41
C CYS A 38 13.46 -8.19 15.65
N GLY A 39 14.45 -7.72 14.89
CA GLY A 39 15.85 -8.11 15.01
C GLY A 39 16.21 -9.51 14.50
N GLU A 40 15.24 -10.31 14.01
CA GLU A 40 15.55 -11.58 13.32
C GLU A 40 16.29 -11.32 12.00
N ASN A 41 17.04 -12.29 11.49
CA ASN A 41 17.69 -12.21 10.18
C ASN A 41 16.71 -11.75 9.09
N ALA A 42 17.03 -10.66 8.40
CA ALA A 42 16.19 -10.18 7.30
C ALA A 42 16.29 -11.15 6.12
N SER A 43 15.19 -11.23 5.37
CA SER A 43 15.16 -11.92 4.07
C SER A 43 15.30 -10.95 2.90
N GLY A 44 15.27 -9.63 3.19
CA GLY A 44 15.46 -8.56 2.21
C GLY A 44 14.57 -7.35 2.45
N TRP A 45 14.44 -6.54 1.41
CA TRP A 45 13.57 -5.36 1.37
C TRP A 45 12.11 -5.75 1.09
N HIS A 46 11.24 -5.58 2.08
CA HIS A 46 9.80 -5.80 1.94
C HIS A 46 9.02 -4.58 2.41
N CYS A 47 8.03 -4.18 1.61
CA CYS A 47 7.11 -3.09 1.96
C CYS A 47 7.83 -1.78 2.35
N GLY A 48 9.02 -1.51 1.80
CA GLY A 48 9.75 -0.25 2.05
C GLY A 48 10.79 -0.30 3.16
N SER A 49 11.02 -1.44 3.81
CA SER A 49 12.02 -1.57 4.88
C SER A 49 12.70 -2.95 4.88
N ILE A 50 13.85 -3.06 5.56
CA ILE A 50 14.59 -4.32 5.71
C ILE A 50 13.93 -5.17 6.80
N THR A 51 13.33 -6.29 6.38
CA THR A 51 12.50 -7.11 7.28
C THR A 51 12.65 -8.60 7.02
N CYS A 52 12.27 -9.41 8.01
CA CYS A 52 12.15 -10.86 7.84
C CYS A 52 10.77 -11.24 7.26
N GLU A 53 10.67 -12.43 6.67
CA GLU A 53 9.41 -12.94 6.08
C GLU A 53 8.23 -12.93 7.06
N ALA A 54 8.49 -13.18 8.35
CA ALA A 54 7.43 -13.17 9.36
C ALA A 54 6.86 -11.76 9.60
N CYS A 55 7.69 -10.71 9.56
CA CYS A 55 7.23 -9.32 9.71
C CYS A 55 6.57 -8.81 8.43
N LYS A 56 7.06 -9.21 7.26
CA LYS A 56 6.38 -8.97 5.97
C LYS A 56 4.97 -9.56 5.96
N LYS A 57 4.82 -10.87 6.24
CA LYS A 57 3.50 -11.53 6.23
C LYS A 57 2.56 -10.95 7.27
N PHE A 58 3.09 -10.63 8.46
CA PHE A 58 2.32 -9.94 9.48
C PHE A 58 1.80 -8.59 8.97
N PHE A 59 2.68 -7.74 8.45
CA PHE A 59 2.31 -6.43 7.92
C PHE A 59 1.22 -6.52 6.83
N LEU A 60 1.37 -7.43 5.86
CA LEU A 60 0.39 -7.63 4.78
C LEU A 60 -1.00 -8.01 5.30
N ARG A 61 -1.09 -8.89 6.31
CA ARG A 61 -2.38 -9.20 6.94
C ARG A 61 -2.92 -8.05 7.76
N SER A 62 -2.04 -7.32 8.45
CA SER A 62 -2.41 -6.16 9.23
C SER A 62 -3.06 -5.10 8.35
N VAL A 63 -2.46 -4.72 7.22
CA VAL A 63 -3.06 -3.73 6.32
C VAL A 63 -4.35 -4.22 5.66
N ASN A 64 -4.55 -5.53 5.53
CA ASN A 64 -5.79 -6.13 5.02
C ASN A 64 -6.91 -6.18 6.09
N GLY A 65 -6.92 -5.19 6.99
CA GLY A 65 -7.98 -4.99 7.97
C GLY A 65 -7.79 -5.67 9.33
N GLU A 66 -6.81 -6.57 9.52
CA GLU A 66 -6.60 -7.17 10.85
C GLU A 66 -6.19 -6.13 11.90
N TYR A 67 -5.50 -5.06 11.49
CA TYR A 67 -4.99 -4.05 12.42
C TYR A 67 -6.07 -3.36 13.26
N LEU A 68 -7.29 -3.26 12.72
CA LEU A 68 -8.46 -2.68 13.39
C LEU A 68 -8.81 -3.42 14.70
N LYS A 69 -8.42 -4.69 14.80
CA LYS A 69 -8.69 -5.55 15.97
C LYS A 69 -7.58 -5.48 17.03
N TYR A 70 -6.41 -4.95 16.70
CA TYR A 70 -5.25 -5.01 17.58
C TYR A 70 -5.39 -4.06 18.76
N LYS A 71 -5.32 -4.61 19.97
CA LYS A 71 -5.29 -3.83 21.22
C LYS A 71 -4.02 -4.16 21.99
N CYS A 72 -3.40 -3.14 22.58
CA CYS A 72 -2.30 -3.35 23.54
C CYS A 72 -2.89 -3.56 24.93
N ILE A 73 -2.43 -4.59 25.64
CA ILE A 73 -2.79 -4.88 27.03
C ILE A 73 -1.80 -4.28 28.05
N ARG A 74 -0.74 -3.62 27.56
CA ARG A 74 0.33 -2.96 28.32
C ARG A 74 0.36 -1.47 27.94
N ASP A 75 1.47 -0.78 28.16
CA ASP A 75 1.61 0.68 27.94
C ASP A 75 1.92 1.10 26.50
N LYS A 76 1.53 0.29 25.49
CA LYS A 76 1.83 0.55 24.05
C LYS A 76 3.33 0.72 23.73
N LYS A 77 4.22 0.30 24.63
CA LYS A 77 5.69 0.37 24.51
C LYS A 77 6.34 -1.02 24.54
N CYS A 78 5.65 -2.05 24.06
CA CYS A 78 6.18 -3.42 24.11
C CYS A 78 7.46 -3.55 23.27
N ILE A 79 8.49 -4.18 23.84
CA ILE A 79 9.72 -4.52 23.10
C ILE A 79 9.41 -5.64 22.11
N ILE A 80 9.64 -5.37 20.82
CA ILE A 80 9.43 -6.32 19.73
C ILE A 80 10.77 -6.95 19.33
N ALA A 81 10.95 -8.21 19.72
CA ALA A 81 12.08 -9.07 19.37
C ALA A 81 11.60 -10.38 18.72
N ARG A 82 12.50 -11.19 18.16
CA ARG A 82 12.18 -12.49 17.53
C ARG A 82 11.26 -13.38 18.38
N THR A 83 11.54 -13.44 19.69
CA THR A 83 10.81 -14.27 20.67
C THR A 83 9.52 -13.61 21.19
N THR A 84 9.47 -12.28 21.24
CA THR A 84 8.35 -11.54 21.86
C THR A 84 7.37 -10.93 20.86
N ARG A 85 7.69 -10.93 19.55
CA ARG A 85 6.89 -10.27 18.50
C ARG A 85 5.45 -10.77 18.37
N THR A 86 5.12 -11.95 18.87
CA THR A 86 3.73 -12.47 18.86
C THR A 86 2.92 -12.01 20.07
N GLN A 87 3.55 -11.51 21.13
CA GLN A 87 2.89 -11.14 22.38
C GLN A 87 2.07 -9.85 22.28
N CYS A 88 2.38 -8.96 21.33
CA CYS A 88 1.60 -7.74 21.14
C CYS A 88 1.55 -7.33 19.66
N GLN A 89 0.43 -7.66 19.01
CA GLN A 89 0.18 -7.30 17.62
C GLN A 89 0.10 -5.78 17.42
N TYR A 90 -0.50 -5.05 18.37
CA TYR A 90 -0.58 -3.59 18.33
C TYR A 90 0.82 -2.96 18.23
N CYS A 91 1.71 -3.24 19.19
CA CYS A 91 3.05 -2.64 19.20
C CYS A 91 3.91 -3.11 18.03
N ARG A 92 3.73 -4.36 17.58
CA ARG A 92 4.41 -4.87 16.39
C ARG A 92 3.99 -4.09 15.14
N TYR A 93 2.69 -3.89 14.94
CA TYR A 93 2.17 -3.14 13.80
C TYR A 93 2.55 -1.67 13.87
N SER A 94 2.43 -1.03 15.05
CA SER A 94 2.91 0.35 15.25
C SER A 94 4.40 0.49 14.90
N LYS A 95 5.23 -0.48 15.27
CA LYS A 95 6.66 -0.48 14.89
C LYS A 95 6.86 -0.66 13.39
N CYS A 96 6.09 -1.51 12.70
CA CYS A 96 6.11 -1.63 11.25
C CYS A 96 5.85 -0.27 10.57
N ILE A 97 4.81 0.45 10.99
CA ILE A 97 4.50 1.77 10.44
C ILE A 97 5.59 2.79 10.79
N ALA A 98 6.09 2.79 12.03
CA ALA A 98 7.11 3.72 12.48
C ALA A 98 8.43 3.60 11.70
N ILE A 99 8.79 2.42 11.22
CA ILE A 99 9.98 2.22 10.37
C ILE A 99 9.72 2.49 8.87
N GLY A 100 8.51 2.93 8.51
CA GLY A 100 8.15 3.29 7.15
C GLY A 100 7.61 2.13 6.30
N MET A 101 7.15 1.02 6.91
CA MET A 101 6.51 -0.04 6.11
C MET A 101 5.21 0.48 5.49
N LYS A 102 5.10 0.39 4.16
CA LYS A 102 3.94 0.77 3.35
C LYS A 102 3.68 -0.24 2.24
N ILE A 103 2.43 -0.33 1.77
CA ILE A 103 2.12 -1.12 0.58
C ILE A 103 2.73 -0.40 -0.62
N ILE A 104 3.62 -1.11 -1.32
CA ILE A 104 4.27 -0.62 -2.52
C ILE A 104 3.68 -1.41 -3.68
N VAL A 105 2.99 -0.71 -4.57
CA VAL A 105 2.64 -1.26 -5.87
C VAL A 105 3.90 -1.25 -6.73
N ARG A 106 4.22 -2.39 -7.35
CA ARG A 106 5.36 -2.51 -8.27
C ARG A 106 4.84 -2.99 -9.61
N ALA A 107 4.88 -2.12 -10.61
CA ALA A 107 4.77 -2.53 -12.00
C ALA A 107 6.09 -3.17 -12.43
N LYS A 108 6.02 -4.32 -13.12
CA LYS A 108 7.19 -4.93 -13.77
C LYS A 108 6.89 -5.05 -15.26
N PHE A 109 7.69 -4.38 -16.08
CA PHE A 109 7.53 -4.39 -17.52
C PHE A 109 8.83 -4.81 -18.20
N LYS A 110 8.84 -5.97 -18.84
CA LYS A 110 10.06 -6.53 -19.44
C LYS A 110 10.08 -6.30 -20.95
N TRP A 111 10.62 -5.14 -21.35
CA TRP A 111 10.89 -4.82 -22.76
C TRP A 111 12.16 -3.98 -22.87
N PHE A 112 13.12 -4.46 -23.65
CA PHE A 112 14.36 -3.75 -23.96
C PHE A 112 14.12 -2.34 -24.51
N GLY A 113 14.86 -1.35 -23.99
CA GLY A 113 14.85 0.04 -24.47
C GLY A 113 13.72 0.92 -23.92
N ILE A 114 12.63 0.35 -23.38
CA ILE A 114 11.50 1.13 -22.85
C ILE A 114 11.03 0.73 -21.45
N GLN A 115 11.66 -0.26 -20.81
CA GLN A 115 11.29 -0.76 -19.48
C GLN A 115 11.08 0.35 -18.45
N THR A 116 12.10 1.14 -18.16
CA THR A 116 12.04 2.17 -17.10
C THR A 116 11.02 3.25 -17.41
N ARG A 117 10.90 3.63 -18.69
CA ARG A 117 9.93 4.65 -19.12
C ARG A 117 8.49 4.18 -18.87
N VAL A 118 8.16 2.95 -19.27
CA VAL A 118 6.83 2.38 -19.10
C VAL A 118 6.53 2.12 -17.62
N GLU A 119 7.48 1.57 -16.85
CA GLU A 119 7.30 1.37 -15.42
C GLU A 119 7.01 2.69 -14.69
N ASN A 120 7.72 3.77 -15.01
CA ASN A 120 7.49 5.09 -14.43
C ASN A 120 6.13 5.69 -14.81
N ILE A 121 5.70 5.53 -16.07
CA ILE A 121 4.37 5.98 -16.51
C ILE A 121 3.28 5.22 -15.76
N ILE A 122 3.40 3.90 -15.63
CA ILE A 122 2.43 3.07 -14.91
C ILE A 122 2.33 3.54 -13.45
N MET A 123 3.47 3.75 -12.78
CA MET A 123 3.49 4.22 -11.39
C MET A 123 2.84 5.61 -11.25
N THR A 124 3.09 6.53 -12.17
CA THR A 124 2.49 7.88 -12.13
C THR A 124 0.97 7.84 -12.33
N GLN A 125 0.50 7.03 -13.28
CA GLN A 125 -0.93 6.89 -13.55
C GLN A 125 -1.66 6.18 -12.42
N GLU A 126 -1.01 5.23 -11.75
CA GLU A 126 -1.55 4.54 -10.58
C GLU A 126 -1.79 5.51 -9.42
N GLU A 127 -0.82 6.37 -9.09
CA GLU A 127 -0.99 7.39 -8.05
C GLU A 127 -2.13 8.37 -8.38
N ARG A 128 -2.23 8.79 -9.65
CA ARG A 128 -3.31 9.67 -10.12
C ARG A 128 -4.68 9.00 -9.99
N LEU A 129 -4.79 7.73 -10.40
CA LEU A 129 -6.01 6.95 -10.30
C LEU A 129 -6.46 6.84 -8.83
N PHE A 130 -5.56 6.42 -7.94
CA PHE A 130 -5.89 6.27 -6.53
C PHE A 130 -6.26 7.60 -5.88
N ARG A 131 -5.53 8.68 -6.15
CA ARG A 131 -5.83 9.99 -5.58
C ARG A 131 -7.22 10.47 -5.98
N ASN A 132 -7.59 10.32 -7.25
CA ASN A 132 -8.90 10.74 -7.74
C ASN A 132 -10.03 9.84 -7.24
N PHE A 133 -9.80 8.52 -7.22
CA PHE A 133 -10.75 7.56 -6.66
C PHE A 133 -11.06 7.87 -5.19
N HIS A 134 -10.05 8.07 -4.34
CA HIS A 134 -10.27 8.35 -2.92
C HIS A 134 -10.99 9.68 -2.68
N ARG A 135 -10.68 10.71 -3.49
CA ARG A 135 -11.44 11.98 -3.45
C ARG A 135 -12.91 11.75 -3.77
N GLN A 136 -13.22 11.02 -4.84
CA GLN A 136 -14.60 10.70 -5.21
C GLN A 136 -15.30 9.85 -4.15
N LEU A 137 -14.62 8.84 -3.61
CA LEU A 137 -15.16 7.98 -2.55
C LEU A 137 -15.56 8.78 -1.31
N PHE A 138 -14.72 9.74 -0.89
CA PHE A 138 -15.06 10.63 0.22
C PHE A 138 -16.22 11.58 -0.12
N CYS A 139 -16.18 12.23 -1.29
CA CYS A 139 -17.26 13.13 -1.73
C CYS A 139 -18.60 12.42 -1.94
N TRP A 140 -18.60 11.11 -2.12
CA TRP A 140 -19.80 10.30 -2.28
C TRP A 140 -20.19 9.52 -1.02
N MET A 141 -19.64 9.88 0.15
CA MET A 141 -19.93 9.20 1.42
C MET A 141 -21.43 9.06 1.69
N ASP A 142 -22.21 10.11 1.46
CA ASP A 142 -23.66 10.07 1.68
C ASP A 142 -24.42 9.10 0.76
N LYS A 143 -23.81 8.68 -0.36
CA LYS A 143 -24.42 7.73 -1.31
C LYS A 143 -24.20 6.28 -0.91
N TRP A 144 -23.06 5.96 -0.30
CA TRP A 144 -22.71 4.58 0.05
C TRP A 144 -22.80 4.29 1.55
N TYR A 145 -22.81 5.31 2.39
CA TYR A 145 -22.94 5.14 3.83
C TYR A 145 -24.28 4.50 4.18
N GLY A 146 -24.24 3.33 4.82
CA GLY A 146 -25.42 2.56 5.21
C GLY A 146 -25.85 1.47 4.22
N LEU A 147 -25.19 1.34 3.07
CA LEU A 147 -25.44 0.21 2.16
C LEU A 147 -25.00 -1.10 2.79
N THR A 148 -25.82 -2.14 2.60
CA THR A 148 -25.45 -3.50 2.94
C THR A 148 -24.66 -4.15 1.81
N MET A 149 -23.98 -5.26 2.10
CA MET A 149 -23.33 -6.06 1.06
C MET A 149 -24.32 -6.60 0.02
N GLN A 150 -25.59 -6.78 0.37
CA GLN A 150 -26.60 -7.22 -0.59
C GLN A 150 -26.95 -6.10 -1.57
N ASP A 151 -27.04 -4.85 -1.09
CA ASP A 151 -27.26 -3.69 -1.95
C ASP A 151 -26.10 -3.49 -2.92
N ILE A 152 -24.85 -3.65 -2.45
CA ILE A 152 -23.65 -3.57 -3.29
C ILE A 152 -23.71 -4.60 -4.43
N ARG A 153 -24.09 -5.85 -4.15
CA ARG A 153 -24.21 -6.89 -5.20
C ARG A 153 -25.26 -6.56 -6.25
N VAL A 154 -26.38 -5.97 -5.83
CA VAL A 154 -27.44 -5.51 -6.76
C VAL A 154 -26.91 -4.38 -7.63
N ILE A 155 -26.20 -3.42 -7.04
CA ILE A 155 -25.56 -2.31 -7.76
C ILE A 155 -24.50 -2.85 -8.74
N GLU A 156 -23.66 -3.80 -8.33
CA GLU A 156 -22.67 -4.43 -9.19
C GLU A 156 -23.32 -5.11 -10.39
N ALA A 157 -24.39 -5.89 -10.19
CA ALA A 157 -25.12 -6.55 -11.27
C ALA A 157 -25.72 -5.56 -12.27
N ALA A 158 -26.36 -4.49 -11.78
CA ALA A 158 -26.90 -3.43 -12.63
C ALA A 158 -25.79 -2.67 -13.39
N THR A 159 -24.70 -2.36 -12.70
CA THR A 159 -23.55 -1.64 -13.26
C THR A 159 -22.88 -2.46 -14.37
N ILE A 160 -22.81 -3.78 -14.25
CA ILE A 160 -22.25 -4.66 -15.30
C ILE A 160 -23.04 -4.50 -16.60
N GLU A 161 -24.37 -4.56 -16.55
CA GLU A 161 -25.23 -4.41 -17.73
C GLU A 161 -25.09 -3.01 -18.36
N GLU A 162 -25.10 -1.97 -17.52
CA GLU A 162 -24.92 -0.58 -17.95
C GLU A 162 -23.57 -0.38 -18.65
N LEU A 163 -22.47 -0.85 -18.04
CA LEU A 163 -21.12 -0.72 -18.60
C LEU A 163 -20.96 -1.50 -19.91
N ASP A 164 -21.60 -2.65 -20.07
CA ASP A 164 -21.57 -3.42 -21.32
C ASP A 164 -22.31 -2.70 -22.45
N LYS A 165 -23.41 -2.00 -22.14
CA LYS A 165 -24.11 -1.14 -23.10
C LYS A 165 -23.26 0.08 -23.46
N GLU A 166 -22.73 0.80 -22.47
CA GLU A 166 -21.87 1.96 -22.70
C GLU A 166 -20.61 1.62 -23.50
N ARG A 167 -20.03 0.43 -23.32
CA ARG A 167 -18.85 0.00 -24.11
C ARG A 167 -19.17 -0.18 -25.60
N LYS A 168 -20.41 -0.56 -25.94
CA LYS A 168 -20.85 -0.78 -27.33
C LYS A 168 -21.35 0.49 -28.00
N GLU A 169 -22.09 1.31 -27.26
CA GLU A 169 -22.89 2.40 -27.81
C GLU A 169 -22.45 3.79 -27.32
N GLY A 170 -21.69 3.85 -26.23
CA GLY A 170 -21.32 5.10 -25.56
C GLY A 170 -20.18 5.85 -26.24
N GLN A 171 -20.13 7.16 -25.99
CA GLN A 171 -19.01 8.00 -26.40
C GLN A 171 -17.81 7.80 -25.46
N LYS A 172 -16.59 7.92 -26.00
CA LYS A 172 -15.36 7.86 -25.20
C LYS A 172 -15.37 8.97 -24.14
N ARG A 173 -15.14 8.60 -22.88
CA ARG A 173 -15.12 9.50 -21.72
C ARG A 173 -14.11 9.04 -20.67
N GLY A 174 -13.79 9.90 -19.72
CA GLY A 174 -12.95 9.57 -18.55
C GLY A 174 -11.52 10.07 -18.66
N PHE A 175 -10.59 9.36 -18.01
CA PHE A 175 -9.19 9.74 -17.96
C PHE A 175 -8.54 9.66 -19.34
N VAL A 176 -7.93 10.76 -19.77
CA VAL A 176 -7.08 10.82 -20.96
C VAL A 176 -5.62 10.72 -20.52
N GLY A 177 -4.84 9.87 -21.18
CA GLY A 177 -3.40 9.82 -20.95
C GLY A 177 -2.75 11.11 -21.45
N GLU A 178 -1.81 11.65 -20.68
CA GLU A 178 -0.96 12.75 -21.15
C GLU A 178 0.04 12.19 -22.18
N GLU A 179 0.16 12.86 -23.33
CA GLU A 179 1.07 12.49 -24.43
C GLU A 179 2.55 12.69 -24.08
#